data_AF-A0A5C5XCD2-F1
#
_entry.id   AF-A0A5C5XCD2-F1
#
_cell.length_a   1.000
_cell.length_b   1.000
_cell.length_c   1.000
_cell.angle_alpha   90.00
_cell.angle_beta   90.00
_cell.angle_gamma   90.00
#
_symmetry.space_group_name_H-M   'P 1'
#
loop_
_entity.id
_entity.type
_entity.pdbx_description
1 polymer ?
#
loop_
_entity_poly.entity_id
_entity_poly.type
_entity_poly.pdbx_seq_one_letter_code
_entity_poly.pdbx_strand_id
1 'polypeptide(L)'
;MSTAPENELTGYPREISRFLTELTTAQKNLIALHPAKKAALIARDFNQVTELQRQERLLQQKLTQVLSLREHLLHNLQRTGSTGATLHQVCQIQGWLALKPLMDQFLEARSLGLELRQQSWSLWTFAHRASRYYSTALELIAQRGMKQATYNQDPNTQYDAGGGSLFDASI
;
A
#
# COMPACT_ATOMS: atom_id res chain seq x y z
N MET A 1 38.32 -32.03 15.27
CA MET A 1 37.06 -31.79 16.02
C MET A 1 37.13 -30.38 16.55
N SER A 2 36.55 -29.41 15.83
CA SER A 2 36.56 -27.99 16.21
C SER A 2 35.11 -27.63 16.54
N THR A 3 34.93 -27.17 17.78
CA THR A 3 33.66 -26.83 18.43
C THR A 3 32.83 -25.87 17.59
N ALA A 4 31.62 -26.30 17.20
CA ALA A 4 30.60 -25.43 16.61
C ALA A 4 30.15 -24.39 17.65
N PRO A 5 29.80 -23.16 17.24
CA PRO A 5 29.27 -22.15 18.14
C PRO A 5 27.83 -22.51 18.51
N GLU A 6 27.64 -23.27 19.60
CA GLU A 6 26.33 -23.70 20.12
C GLU A 6 25.48 -22.56 20.72
N ASN A 7 25.89 -21.29 20.64
CA ASN A 7 25.25 -20.20 21.38
C ASN A 7 24.48 -19.15 20.55
N GLU A 8 24.48 -19.22 19.22
CA GLU A 8 23.74 -18.26 18.36
C GLU A 8 22.34 -18.77 17.94
N LEU A 9 22.08 -20.07 18.09
CA LEU A 9 20.90 -20.75 17.54
C LEU A 9 19.61 -20.56 18.36
N THR A 10 19.69 -19.96 19.56
CA THR A 10 18.52 -19.66 20.41
C THR A 10 18.01 -18.22 20.27
N GLY A 11 18.74 -17.32 19.60
CA GLY A 11 18.38 -15.91 19.44
C GLY A 11 17.48 -15.62 18.22
N TYR A 12 17.82 -16.19 17.06
CA TYR A 12 17.15 -15.87 15.79
C TYR A 12 15.62 -16.12 15.79
N PRO A 13 15.08 -17.23 16.32
CA PRO A 13 13.62 -17.41 16.38
C PRO A 13 12.91 -16.29 17.15
N ARG A 14 13.54 -15.79 18.23
CA ARG A 14 13.00 -14.68 19.04
C ARG A 14 13.07 -13.36 18.29
N GLU A 15 14.16 -13.08 17.60
CA GLU A 15 14.31 -11.88 16.77
C GLU A 15 13.31 -11.86 15.61
N ILE A 16 13.10 -13.00 14.96
CA ILE A 16 12.11 -13.16 13.90
C ILE A 16 10.69 -12.96 14.46
N SER A 17 10.39 -13.52 15.63
CA SER A 17 9.09 -13.32 16.29
C SER A 17 8.84 -11.85 16.65
N ARG A 18 9.87 -11.14 17.13
CA ARG A 18 9.82 -9.69 17.38
C ARG A 18 9.57 -8.92 16.09
N PHE A 19 10.32 -9.23 15.03
CA PHE A 19 10.10 -8.63 13.71
C PHE A 19 8.66 -8.84 13.22
N LEU A 20 8.12 -10.06 13.32
CA LEU A 20 6.76 -10.36 12.90
C LEU A 20 5.73 -9.57 13.72
N THR A 21 5.94 -9.42 15.03
CA THR A 21 5.08 -8.62 15.90
C THR A 21 5.10 -7.14 15.52
N GLU A 22 6.28 -6.58 15.26
CA GLU A 22 6.41 -5.18 14.82
C GLU A 22 5.76 -4.97 13.44
N LEU A 23 5.90 -5.94 12.52
CA LEU A 23 5.27 -5.95 11.21
C LEU A 23 3.74 -5.99 11.30
N THR A 24 3.18 -6.95 12.03
CA THR A 24 1.71 -7.08 12.15
C THR A 24 1.11 -5.89 12.87
N THR A 25 1.79 -5.31 13.87
CA THR A 25 1.37 -4.07 14.53
C THR A 25 1.32 -2.90 13.54
N ALA A 26 2.36 -2.72 12.72
CA ALA A 26 2.37 -1.65 11.72
C ALA A 26 1.28 -1.84 10.66
N GLN A 27 1.06 -3.07 10.20
CA GLN A 27 0.01 -3.41 9.24
C GLN A 27 -1.39 -3.13 9.81
N LYS A 28 -1.69 -3.59 11.04
CA LYS A 28 -2.97 -3.33 11.72
C LYS A 28 -3.25 -1.84 11.88
N ASN A 29 -2.24 -1.06 12.27
CA ASN A 29 -2.40 0.38 12.42
C ASN A 29 -2.70 1.09 11.09
N LEU A 30 -2.06 0.67 9.99
CA LEU A 30 -2.36 1.20 8.66
C LEU A 30 -3.77 0.81 8.20
N ILE A 31 -4.16 -0.46 8.39
CA ILE A 31 -5.50 -0.96 8.09
C ILE A 31 -6.57 -0.17 8.86
N ALA A 32 -6.34 0.10 10.14
CA ALA A 32 -7.27 0.86 10.97
C ALA A 32 -7.43 2.33 10.53
N LEU A 33 -6.40 2.92 9.90
CA LEU A 33 -6.40 4.31 9.46
C LEU A 33 -7.18 4.51 8.15
N HIS A 34 -7.18 3.52 7.26
CA HIS A 34 -7.80 3.64 5.93
C HIS A 34 -9.31 3.93 5.96
N PRO A 35 -10.16 3.28 6.78
CA PRO A 35 -11.58 3.61 6.87
C PRO A 35 -11.83 5.06 7.30
N ALA A 36 -11.09 5.54 8.32
CA ALA A 36 -11.20 6.92 8.79
C ALA A 36 -10.81 7.92 7.69
N LYS A 37 -9.74 7.63 6.96
CA LYS A 37 -9.27 8.48 5.85
C LYS A 37 -10.27 8.50 4.69
N LYS A 38 -10.87 7.34 4.37
CA LYS A 38 -11.94 7.25 3.37
C LYS A 38 -13.17 8.05 3.80
N ALA A 39 -13.59 7.96 5.06
CA ALA A 39 -14.72 8.72 5.58
C ALA A 39 -14.47 10.24 5.51
N ALA A 40 -13.28 10.69 5.92
CA ALA A 40 -12.88 12.09 5.84
C ALA A 40 -12.89 12.64 4.40
N LEU A 41 -12.41 11.83 3.44
CA LEU A 41 -12.46 12.17 2.01
C LEU A 41 -13.89 12.29 1.48
N ILE A 42 -14.79 11.39 1.87
CA ILE A 42 -16.21 11.44 1.48
C ILE A 42 -16.88 12.68 2.08
N ALA A 43 -16.60 12.98 3.35
CA ALA A 43 -17.11 14.15 4.06
C ALA A 43 -16.48 15.47 3.59
N ARG A 44 -15.43 15.42 2.76
CA ARG A 44 -14.63 16.59 2.32
C ARG A 44 -13.98 17.35 3.49
N ASP A 45 -13.69 16.65 4.59
CA ASP A 45 -12.95 17.21 5.72
C ASP A 45 -11.45 17.15 5.45
N PHE A 46 -10.94 18.15 4.72
CA PHE A 46 -9.53 18.20 4.32
C PHE A 46 -8.56 18.40 5.49
N ASN A 47 -9.03 18.97 6.60
CA ASN A 47 -8.23 19.10 7.81
C ASN A 47 -7.98 17.72 8.42
N GLN A 48 -9.03 16.93 8.57
CA GLN A 48 -8.92 15.55 9.06
C GLN A 48 -8.11 14.68 8.09
N VAL A 49 -8.29 14.82 6.77
CA VAL A 49 -7.47 14.12 5.77
C VAL A 49 -5.98 14.44 5.94
N THR A 50 -5.63 15.70 6.19
CA THR A 50 -4.24 16.13 6.36
C THR A 50 -3.60 15.52 7.61
N GLU A 51 -4.33 15.49 8.72
CA GLU A 51 -3.85 14.86 9.96
C GLU A 51 -3.69 13.34 9.81
N LEU A 52 -4.68 12.67 9.20
CA LEU A 52 -4.59 11.23 8.91
C LEU A 52 -3.45 10.92 7.93
N GLN A 53 -3.17 11.80 6.97
CA GLN A 53 -2.03 11.67 6.05
C GLN A 53 -0.69 11.77 6.79
N ARG A 54 -0.59 12.62 7.81
CA ARG A 54 0.62 12.73 8.66
C ARG A 54 0.83 11.45 9.46
N GLN A 55 -0.22 10.93 10.08
CA GLN A 55 -0.17 9.66 10.83
C GLN A 55 0.20 8.48 9.93
N GLU A 56 -0.39 8.40 8.74
CA GLU A 56 -0.06 7.40 7.73
C GLU A 56 1.42 7.45 7.33
N ARG A 57 2.00 8.63 7.12
CA ARG A 57 3.45 8.77 6.80
C ARG A 57 4.34 8.23 7.91
N LEU A 58 4.00 8.48 9.18
CA LEU A 58 4.76 7.93 10.32
C LEU A 58 4.69 6.39 10.34
N LEU A 59 3.51 5.83 10.07
CA LEU A 59 3.34 4.37 9.99
C LEU A 59 4.07 3.77 8.79
N GLN A 60 4.10 4.45 7.65
CA GLN A 60 4.88 4.04 6.47
C GLN A 60 6.38 4.04 6.78
N GLN A 61 6.89 5.07 7.45
CA GLN A 61 8.29 5.11 7.90
C GLN A 61 8.62 3.95 8.84
N LYS A 62 7.74 3.65 9.80
CA LYS A 62 7.88 2.49 10.68
C LYS A 62 7.89 1.18 9.90
N LEU A 63 7.00 1.02 8.92
CA LEU A 63 6.97 -0.17 8.06
C LEU A 63 8.27 -0.33 7.26
N THR A 64 8.82 0.76 6.71
CA THR A 64 10.12 0.74 6.03
C THR A 64 11.25 0.31 6.96
N GLN A 65 11.27 0.81 8.21
CA GLN A 65 12.25 0.39 9.22
C GLN A 65 12.13 -1.12 9.51
N VAL A 66 10.90 -1.63 9.71
CA VAL A 66 10.65 -3.05 9.94
C VAL A 66 11.09 -3.91 8.74
N LEU A 67 10.85 -3.45 7.51
CA LEU A 67 11.33 -4.14 6.31
C LEU A 67 12.86 -4.11 6.19
N SER A 68 13.52 -3.05 6.64
CA SER A 68 14.98 -3.03 6.71
C SER A 68 15.51 -4.07 7.70
N LEU A 69 14.84 -4.28 8.84
CA LEU A 69 15.19 -5.32 9.81
C LEU A 69 15.08 -6.72 9.19
N ARG A 70 14.08 -6.98 8.35
CA ARG A 70 13.97 -8.24 7.59
C ARG A 70 15.22 -8.52 6.77
N GLU A 71 15.70 -7.52 6.02
CA GLU A 71 16.88 -7.68 5.17
C GLU A 71 18.14 -7.96 6.00
N HIS A 72 18.30 -7.27 7.14
CA HIS A 72 19.40 -7.51 8.07
C HIS A 72 19.36 -8.94 8.65
N LEU A 73 18.18 -9.41 9.09
CA LEU A 73 18.01 -10.76 9.61
C LEU A 73 18.33 -11.82 8.54
N LEU A 74 17.84 -11.63 7.32
CA LEU A 74 18.13 -12.53 6.20
C LEU A 74 19.62 -12.59 5.89
N HIS A 75 20.26 -11.44 5.80
CA HIS A 75 21.69 -11.35 5.52
C HIS A 75 22.53 -12.03 6.62
N ASN A 76 22.20 -11.82 7.89
CA ASN A 76 22.89 -12.49 9.00
C ASN A 76 22.72 -14.01 8.95
N LEU A 77 21.50 -14.49 8.70
CA LEU A 77 21.22 -15.92 8.57
C LEU A 77 21.92 -16.56 7.36
N GLN A 78 22.08 -15.82 6.26
CA GLN A 78 22.86 -16.28 5.10
C GLN A 78 24.34 -16.39 5.43
N ARG A 79 24.91 -15.45 6.20
CA ARG A 79 26.30 -15.51 6.66
C ARG A 79 26.57 -16.69 7.59
N THR A 80 25.56 -17.13 8.35
CA THR A 80 25.64 -18.33 9.19
C THR A 80 25.36 -19.63 8.42
N GLY A 81 25.24 -19.58 7.09
CA GLY A 81 25.10 -20.75 6.22
C GLY A 81 23.67 -21.14 5.86
N SER A 82 22.66 -20.32 6.16
CA SER A 82 21.28 -20.59 5.75
C SER A 82 21.06 -20.26 4.27
N THR A 83 20.36 -21.15 3.54
CA THR A 83 20.17 -21.05 2.08
C THR A 83 18.80 -20.53 1.65
N GLY A 84 17.98 -20.06 2.59
CA GLY A 84 16.65 -19.53 2.29
C GLY A 84 16.65 -18.11 1.71
N ALA A 85 15.80 -17.86 0.70
CA ALA A 85 15.59 -16.52 0.13
C ALA A 85 14.60 -15.66 0.94
N THR A 86 13.89 -16.27 1.89
CA THR A 86 12.91 -15.60 2.75
C THR A 86 13.02 -16.09 4.19
N LEU A 87 12.64 -15.26 5.18
CA LEU A 87 12.68 -15.65 6.59
C LEU A 87 11.83 -16.89 6.85
N HIS A 88 10.69 -17.02 6.17
CA HIS A 88 9.85 -18.22 6.24
C HIS A 88 10.62 -19.47 5.77
N GLN A 89 11.26 -19.41 4.59
CA GLN A 89 12.05 -20.55 4.08
C GLN A 89 13.22 -20.87 5.01
N VAL A 90 13.91 -19.86 5.55
CA VAL A 90 14.97 -20.08 6.53
C VAL A 90 14.42 -20.79 7.77
N CYS A 91 13.31 -20.30 8.35
CA CYS A 91 12.68 -20.93 9.51
C CYS A 91 12.21 -22.36 9.19
N GLN A 92 11.80 -22.63 7.96
CA GLN A 92 11.38 -23.96 7.52
C GLN A 92 12.57 -24.92 7.45
N ILE A 93 13.67 -24.51 6.80
CA ILE A 93 14.90 -25.31 6.65
C ILE A 93 15.53 -25.59 8.02
N GLN A 94 15.53 -24.61 8.91
CA GLN A 94 16.09 -24.72 10.27
C GLN A 94 15.13 -25.40 11.26
N GLY A 95 13.93 -25.81 10.83
CA GLY A 95 12.93 -26.49 11.68
C GLY A 95 12.23 -25.59 12.71
N TRP A 96 12.49 -24.29 12.72
CA TRP A 96 11.89 -23.34 13.68
C TRP A 96 10.38 -23.18 13.50
N LEU A 97 9.86 -23.45 12.31
CA LEU A 97 8.41 -23.45 12.05
C LEU A 97 7.65 -24.60 12.72
N ALA A 98 8.35 -25.59 13.29
CA ALA A 98 7.70 -26.60 14.14
C ALA A 98 7.06 -25.97 15.39
N LEU A 99 7.52 -24.77 15.78
CA LEU A 99 6.90 -23.96 16.82
C LEU A 99 5.63 -23.30 16.27
N LYS A 100 4.47 -23.85 16.64
CA LYS A 100 3.15 -23.35 16.25
C LYS A 100 2.99 -21.81 16.36
N PRO A 101 3.45 -21.14 17.44
CA PRO A 101 3.31 -19.69 17.56
C PRO A 101 4.02 -18.90 16.45
N LEU A 102 5.17 -19.38 15.97
CA LEU A 102 5.93 -18.69 14.92
C LEU A 102 5.25 -18.85 13.55
N MET A 103 4.72 -20.04 13.28
CA MET A 103 3.91 -20.29 12.07
C MET A 103 2.68 -19.38 12.03
N ASP A 104 1.95 -19.29 13.14
CA ASP A 104 0.74 -18.45 13.25
C ASP A 104 1.06 -16.97 12.98
N GLN A 105 2.19 -16.48 13.50
CA GLN A 105 2.66 -15.11 13.24
C GLN A 105 2.98 -14.86 11.75
N PHE A 106 3.58 -15.82 11.05
CA PHE A 106 3.82 -15.70 9.60
C PHE A 106 2.52 -15.66 8.80
N LEU A 107 1.56 -16.51 9.16
CA LEU A 107 0.25 -16.56 8.51
C LEU A 107 -0.53 -15.26 8.73
N GLU A 108 -0.52 -14.75 9.96
CA GLU A 108 -1.14 -13.47 10.31
C GLU A 108 -0.51 -12.31 9.53
N ALA A 109 0.82 -12.20 9.53
CA ALA A 109 1.53 -11.14 8.80
C ALA A 109 1.26 -11.18 7.29
N ARG A 110 1.11 -12.39 6.71
CA ARG A 110 0.75 -12.57 5.31
C ARG A 110 -0.70 -12.13 5.05
N SER A 111 -1.63 -12.53 5.88
CA SER A 111 -3.05 -12.17 5.78
C SER A 111 -3.23 -10.66 5.84
N LEU A 112 -2.66 -10.00 6.86
CA LEU A 112 -2.71 -8.56 7.02
C LEU A 112 -2.01 -7.82 5.87
N GLY A 113 -0.90 -8.36 5.35
CA GLY A 113 -0.22 -7.79 4.19
C GLY A 113 -1.08 -7.78 2.92
N LEU A 114 -1.89 -8.82 2.71
CA LEU A 114 -2.83 -8.89 1.58
C LEU A 114 -3.98 -7.90 1.78
N GLU A 115 -4.56 -7.83 2.97
CA GLU A 115 -5.62 -6.89 3.31
C GLU A 115 -5.15 -5.44 3.12
N LEU A 116 -3.98 -5.10 3.67
CA LEU A 116 -3.40 -3.77 3.55
C LEU A 116 -3.23 -3.37 2.07
N ARG A 117 -2.73 -4.28 1.23
CA ARG A 117 -2.59 -4.05 -0.21
C ARG A 117 -3.93 -3.75 -0.88
N GLN A 118 -4.96 -4.54 -0.56
CA GLN A 118 -6.31 -4.34 -1.11
C GLN A 118 -6.87 -2.97 -0.72
N GLN A 119 -6.75 -2.58 0.55
CA GLN A 119 -7.26 -1.29 1.02
C GLN A 119 -6.50 -0.11 0.43
N SER A 120 -5.17 -0.18 0.37
CA SER A 120 -4.34 0.85 -0.27
C SER A 120 -4.71 1.04 -1.73
N TRP A 121 -4.97 -0.05 -2.47
CA TRP A 121 -5.41 0.02 -3.86
C TRP A 121 -6.79 0.69 -4.00
N SER A 122 -7.73 0.35 -3.13
CA SER A 122 -9.05 0.98 -3.12
C SER A 122 -8.97 2.49 -2.85
N LEU A 123 -8.12 2.91 -1.91
CA LEU A 123 -7.93 4.32 -1.60
C LEU A 123 -7.24 5.08 -2.75
N TRP A 124 -6.23 4.47 -3.36
CA TRP A 124 -5.54 5.04 -4.52
C TRP A 124 -6.47 5.23 -5.72
N THR A 125 -7.29 4.22 -6.05
CA THR A 125 -8.26 4.33 -7.15
C THR A 125 -9.31 5.42 -6.89
N PHE A 126 -9.78 5.56 -5.65
CA PHE A 126 -10.66 6.67 -5.26
C PHE A 126 -10.00 8.03 -5.45
N ALA A 127 -8.80 8.22 -4.92
CA ALA A 127 -8.06 9.49 -5.03
C ALA A 127 -7.76 9.86 -6.49
N HIS A 128 -7.40 8.87 -7.32
CA HIS A 128 -7.13 9.08 -8.73
C HIS A 128 -8.38 9.54 -9.50
N ARG A 129 -9.54 8.91 -9.25
CA ARG A 129 -10.82 9.32 -9.86
C ARG A 129 -11.23 10.72 -9.43
N ALA A 130 -11.09 11.05 -8.14
CA ALA A 130 -11.40 12.38 -7.62
C ALA A 130 -10.51 13.45 -8.29
N SER A 131 -9.20 13.20 -8.38
CA SER A 131 -8.26 14.09 -9.07
C SER A 131 -8.65 14.34 -10.53
N ARG A 132 -8.97 13.27 -11.29
CA ARG A 132 -9.41 13.40 -12.68
C ARG A 132 -10.67 14.26 -12.80
N TYR A 133 -11.66 14.04 -11.93
CA TYR A 133 -12.89 14.83 -11.93
C TYR A 133 -12.61 16.31 -11.65
N TYR A 134 -11.76 16.62 -10.66
CA TYR A 134 -11.40 18.00 -10.34
C TYR A 134 -10.61 18.67 -11.47
N SER A 135 -9.70 17.97 -12.13
CA SER A 135 -9.01 18.49 -13.31
C SER A 135 -10.00 18.84 -14.43
N THR A 136 -10.93 17.94 -14.75
CA THR A 136 -11.97 18.22 -15.76
C THR A 136 -12.87 19.38 -15.36
N ALA A 137 -13.25 19.50 -14.08
CA ALA A 137 -14.02 20.63 -13.59
C ALA A 137 -13.25 21.96 -13.70
N LEU A 138 -11.96 21.96 -13.37
CA LEU A 138 -11.09 23.13 -13.53
C LEU A 138 -10.93 23.53 -14.99
N GLU A 139 -10.79 22.57 -15.91
CA GLU A 139 -10.74 22.83 -17.35
C GLU A 139 -12.04 23.47 -17.86
N LEU A 140 -13.20 22.95 -17.44
CA LEU A 140 -14.49 23.55 -17.79
C LEU A 140 -14.63 24.98 -17.25
N ILE A 141 -14.20 25.25 -16.02
CA ILE A 141 -14.21 26.60 -15.44
C ILE A 141 -13.25 27.51 -16.21
N ALA A 142 -12.02 27.05 -16.47
CA ALA A 142 -11.00 27.81 -17.19
C ALA A 142 -11.45 28.15 -18.62
N GLN A 143 -12.19 27.26 -19.26
CA GLN A 143 -12.77 27.47 -20.59
C GLN A 143 -14.13 28.20 -20.54
N ARG A 144 -14.61 28.66 -19.37
CA ARG A 144 -15.93 29.27 -19.16
C ARG A 144 -17.10 28.43 -19.72
N GLY A 145 -16.97 27.10 -19.70
CA GLY A 145 -17.93 26.17 -20.29
C GLY A 145 -17.90 26.09 -21.82
N MET A 146 -16.98 26.79 -22.50
CA MET A 146 -16.77 26.63 -23.93
C MET A 146 -16.03 25.32 -24.17
N LYS A 147 -16.58 24.42 -25.00
CA LYS A 147 -15.88 23.19 -25.41
C LYS A 147 -14.50 23.56 -25.95
N GLN A 148 -13.48 22.88 -25.42
CA GLN A 148 -12.09 22.90 -25.89
C GLN A 148 -12.03 23.10 -27.41
N ALA A 149 -11.32 24.13 -27.89
CA ALA A 149 -11.15 24.32 -29.32
C ALA A 149 -10.50 23.07 -29.90
N THR A 150 -11.23 22.39 -30.79
CA THR A 150 -10.77 21.18 -31.49
C THR A 150 -9.55 21.55 -32.32
N TYR A 151 -8.36 21.45 -31.73
CA TYR A 151 -7.11 21.41 -32.48
C TYR A 151 -7.13 20.09 -33.26
N ASN A 152 -7.69 20.17 -34.48
CA ASN A 152 -7.72 19.21 -35.60
C ASN A 152 -9.09 19.23 -36.31
N GLN A 153 -9.60 20.41 -36.69
CA GLN A 153 -10.57 20.48 -37.77
C GLN A 153 -9.87 21.09 -38.98
N ASP A 154 -9.61 20.21 -39.95
CA ASP A 154 -9.29 20.51 -41.32
C ASP A 154 -10.26 21.61 -41.83
N PRO A 155 -9.78 22.74 -42.38
CA PRO A 155 -10.62 23.90 -42.71
C PRO A 155 -11.65 23.66 -43.84
N ASN A 156 -11.83 22.42 -44.28
CA ASN A 156 -12.72 22.04 -45.38
C ASN A 156 -14.01 21.30 -45.00
N THR A 157 -14.31 21.15 -43.71
CA THR A 157 -15.62 20.61 -43.30
C THR A 157 -16.58 21.75 -42.93
N GLN A 158 -17.38 22.16 -43.92
CA GLN A 158 -18.63 22.88 -43.70
C GLN A 158 -19.51 22.04 -42.76
N TYR A 159 -19.69 22.50 -41.53
CA TYR A 159 -20.74 21.98 -40.65
C TYR A 159 -21.89 22.99 -40.63
N ASP A 160 -22.98 22.58 -41.26
CA ASP A 160 -24.29 23.19 -41.14
C ASP A 160 -24.69 23.37 -39.67
N ALA A 161 -25.29 24.53 -39.41
CA ALA A 161 -25.91 24.87 -38.14
C ALA A 161 -27.02 23.88 -37.81
N GLY A 162 -26.85 23.12 -36.73
CA GLY A 162 -27.88 22.22 -36.21
C GLY A 162 -27.71 22.02 -34.71
N GLY A 163 -28.30 22.92 -33.92
CA GLY A 163 -28.47 22.69 -32.48
C GLY A 163 -29.30 21.43 -32.24
N GLY A 164 -28.78 20.51 -31.41
CA GLY A 164 -29.43 19.24 -31.16
C GLY A 164 -28.93 18.55 -29.90
N SER A 165 -29.71 18.73 -28.83
CA SER A 165 -29.96 17.82 -27.70
C SER A 165 -28.78 17.31 -26.85
N LEU A 166 -28.65 17.94 -25.67
CA LEU A 166 -27.90 17.48 -24.50
C LEU A 166 -28.65 16.41 -23.67
N PHE A 167 -29.73 15.82 -24.19
CA PHE A 167 -30.66 14.97 -23.41
C PHE A 167 -30.75 13.50 -23.83
N ASP A 168 -29.95 13.02 -24.78
CA ASP A 168 -30.09 11.63 -25.29
C ASP A 168 -29.17 10.58 -24.62
N ALA A 169 -28.40 10.96 -23.59
CA ALA A 169 -27.43 10.05 -22.95
C ALA A 169 -27.89 9.48 -21.59
N SER A 170 -29.19 9.45 -21.32
CA SER A 170 -29.73 8.86 -20.09
C SER A 170 -30.92 7.95 -20.33
N ILE A 171 -30.71 6.82 -21.03
CA ILE A 171 -31.32 5.50 -20.76
C ILE A 171 -30.25 4.44 -21.01
#